data_AF-A0A540WGU1-F1
#
_entry.id   AF-A0A540WGU1-F1
#
_cell.length_a   1.000
_cell.length_b   1.000
_cell.length_c   1.000
_cell.angle_alpha   90.00
_cell.angle_beta   90.00
_cell.angle_gamma   90.00
#
_symmetry.space_group_name_H-M   'P 1'
#
loop_
_entity.id
_entity.type
_entity.pdbx_description
1 polymer ?
#
loop_
_entity_poly.entity_id
_entity_poly.type
_entity_poly.pdbx_seq_one_letter_code
_entity_poly.pdbx_strand_id
1 'polypeptide(L)'
;NYSWAEAISLLRNNRVVILSAGTGNPFFTTDSAACLRGIEIEADVVLKATKVDGVFTADPAKDPSATMYDQLTYSEVLEKELKVMDLAAFTLARDHKLPIRVFNMNKPGALRRVVMGEKEGTLITE
;
A
#
# COMPACT_ATOMS: atom_id res chain seq x y z
N ASN A 1 16.48 -15.86 -8.57
CA ASN A 1 15.23 -15.89 -9.34
C ASN A 1 14.05 -15.98 -8.40
N TYR A 2 13.05 -15.11 -8.56
CA TYR A 2 11.78 -15.21 -7.85
C TYR A 2 11.00 -16.43 -8.36
N SER A 3 10.31 -17.13 -7.46
CA SER A 3 9.40 -18.24 -7.77
C SER A 3 8.07 -17.99 -7.08
N TRP A 4 7.03 -17.78 -7.87
CA TRP A 4 5.67 -17.56 -7.37
C TRP A 4 5.14 -18.77 -6.59
N ALA A 5 5.31 -19.98 -7.13
CA ALA A 5 4.85 -21.21 -6.50
C ALA A 5 5.52 -21.43 -5.13
N GLU A 6 6.81 -21.11 -5.02
CA GLU A 6 7.54 -21.19 -3.75
C GLU A 6 7.02 -20.15 -2.75
N ALA A 7 6.78 -18.90 -3.19
CA ALA A 7 6.24 -17.85 -2.32
C ALA A 7 4.87 -18.24 -1.74
N ILE A 8 3.95 -18.75 -2.57
CA ILE A 8 2.65 -19.25 -2.13
C ILE A 8 2.79 -20.41 -1.15
N SER A 9 3.68 -21.37 -1.45
CA SER A 9 3.95 -22.51 -0.56
C SER A 9 4.45 -22.05 0.82
N LEU A 10 5.38 -21.11 0.86
CA LEU A 10 5.90 -20.54 2.10
C LEU A 10 4.82 -19.80 2.90
N LEU A 11 3.99 -18.98 2.24
CA LEU A 11 2.86 -18.27 2.88
C LEU A 11 1.84 -19.25 3.47
N ARG A 12 1.46 -20.29 2.71
CA ARG A 12 0.55 -21.36 3.19
C ARG A 12 1.10 -22.13 4.39
N ASN A 13 2.43 -22.12 4.57
CA ASN A 13 3.10 -22.71 5.72
C ASN A 13 3.45 -21.68 6.82
N ASN A 14 2.73 -20.56 6.87
CA ASN A 14 2.89 -19.50 7.88
C ASN A 14 4.31 -18.91 7.96
N ARG A 15 5.05 -18.94 6.85
CA ARG A 15 6.37 -18.30 6.77
C ARG A 15 6.24 -16.88 6.25
N VAL A 16 6.95 -15.96 6.89
CA VAL A 16 7.10 -14.60 6.38
C VAL A 16 7.98 -14.65 5.12
N VAL A 17 7.45 -14.16 4.01
CA VAL A 17 8.17 -14.07 2.73
C VAL A 17 8.64 -12.63 2.52
N ILE A 18 9.95 -12.43 2.38
CA ILE A 18 10.54 -11.12 2.10
C ILE A 18 10.87 -11.05 0.61
N LEU A 19 10.21 -10.15 -0.11
CA LEU A 19 10.44 -9.91 -1.53
C LEU A 19 11.37 -8.71 -1.70
N SER A 20 12.52 -8.92 -2.32
CA SER A 20 13.54 -7.91 -2.57
C SER A 20 13.75 -7.69 -4.07
N ALA A 21 14.57 -6.69 -4.45
CA ALA A 21 14.82 -6.26 -5.83
C ALA A 21 13.58 -5.77 -6.62
N GLY A 22 12.45 -5.54 -5.94
CA GLY A 22 11.26 -4.95 -6.54
C GLY A 22 10.70 -5.76 -7.71
N THR A 23 10.49 -5.10 -8.84
CA THR A 23 10.06 -5.77 -10.09
C THR A 23 11.22 -6.48 -10.81
N GLY A 24 12.46 -6.25 -10.38
CA GLY A 24 13.67 -6.68 -11.07
C GLY A 24 14.07 -5.78 -12.26
N ASN A 25 13.29 -4.75 -12.57
CA ASN A 25 13.50 -3.87 -13.72
C ASN A 25 13.84 -2.44 -13.29
N PRO A 26 14.71 -1.73 -14.04
CA PRO A 26 14.88 -0.28 -13.86
C PRO A 26 13.59 0.47 -14.19
N PHE A 27 13.50 1.73 -13.76
CA PHE A 27 12.36 2.64 -13.98
C PHE A 27 11.07 2.32 -13.22
N PHE A 28 11.05 1.26 -12.40
CA PHE A 28 9.93 0.95 -11.50
C PHE A 28 10.30 1.27 -10.05
N THR A 29 9.28 1.55 -9.24
CA THR A 29 9.44 1.78 -7.81
C THR A 29 9.17 0.50 -7.02
N THR A 30 9.47 0.53 -5.71
CA THR A 30 9.05 -0.53 -4.79
C THR A 30 7.54 -0.56 -4.58
N ASP A 31 6.82 0.55 -4.77
CA ASP A 31 5.36 0.57 -4.72
C ASP A 31 4.77 -0.21 -5.91
N SER A 32 5.37 -0.10 -7.10
CA SER A 32 4.96 -0.91 -8.26
C SER A 32 5.15 -2.40 -7.98
N ALA A 33 6.26 -2.76 -7.32
CA ALA A 33 6.52 -4.14 -6.90
C ALA A 33 5.53 -4.61 -5.82
N ALA A 34 5.18 -3.76 -4.85
CA ALA A 34 4.21 -4.13 -3.82
C ALA A 34 2.84 -4.44 -4.42
N CYS A 35 2.38 -3.64 -5.39
CA CYS A 35 1.13 -3.89 -6.09
C CYS A 35 1.22 -5.16 -6.93
N LEU A 36 2.27 -5.30 -7.75
CA LEU A 36 2.48 -6.50 -8.58
C LEU A 36 2.51 -7.78 -7.74
N ARG A 37 3.34 -7.82 -6.71
CA ARG A 37 3.50 -9.00 -5.87
C ARG A 37 2.26 -9.28 -5.03
N GLY A 38 1.57 -8.23 -4.56
CA GLY A 38 0.28 -8.36 -3.87
C GLY A 38 -0.77 -9.04 -4.74
N ILE A 39 -0.85 -8.66 -6.03
CA ILE A 39 -1.74 -9.31 -7.00
C ILE A 39 -1.33 -10.76 -7.23
N GLU A 40 -0.04 -11.02 -7.49
CA GLU A 40 0.46 -12.37 -7.74
C GLU A 40 0.20 -13.33 -6.56
N ILE A 41 0.40 -12.88 -5.32
CA ILE A 41 0.18 -13.72 -4.14
C ILE A 41 -1.28 -13.73 -3.66
N GLU A 42 -2.19 -13.07 -4.38
CA GLU A 42 -3.60 -12.95 -4.04
C GLU A 42 -3.82 -12.36 -2.64
N ALA A 43 -3.04 -11.32 -2.29
CA ALA A 43 -3.17 -10.64 -1.02
C ALA A 43 -4.53 -9.91 -0.90
N ASP A 44 -5.14 -9.98 0.27
CA ASP A 44 -6.40 -9.27 0.55
C ASP A 44 -6.25 -7.74 0.50
N VAL A 45 -5.05 -7.23 0.82
CA VAL A 45 -4.76 -5.79 0.93
C VAL A 45 -3.25 -5.52 0.86
N VAL A 46 -2.87 -4.38 0.27
CA VAL A 46 -1.51 -3.83 0.36
C VAL A 46 -1.44 -2.83 1.52
N LEU A 47 -0.62 -3.12 2.52
CA LEU A 47 -0.36 -2.23 3.64
C LEU A 47 0.87 -1.34 3.37
N LYS A 48 0.63 -0.09 2.95
CA LYS A 48 1.68 0.88 2.67
C LYS A 48 2.10 1.61 3.95
N ALA A 49 3.21 1.16 4.52
CA ALA A 49 3.76 1.75 5.72
C ALA A 49 4.60 3.00 5.42
N THR A 50 4.28 4.12 6.05
CA THR A 50 4.91 5.42 5.82
C THR A 50 5.32 6.10 7.13
N LYS A 51 5.77 7.36 7.07
CA LYS A 51 6.09 8.20 8.24
C LYS A 51 4.93 9.12 8.68
N VAL A 52 3.86 9.18 7.90
CA VAL A 52 2.67 10.00 8.17
C VAL A 52 1.47 9.09 8.42
N ASP A 53 0.44 9.61 9.09
CA ASP A 53 -0.68 8.81 9.58
C ASP A 53 -1.55 8.21 8.48
N GLY A 54 -1.56 8.78 7.28
CA GLY A 54 -2.35 8.33 6.15
C GLY A 54 -2.11 9.20 4.92
N VAL A 55 -3.13 9.31 4.07
CA VAL A 55 -3.15 10.21 2.90
C VAL A 55 -3.72 11.55 3.33
N PHE A 56 -2.97 12.63 3.06
CA PHE A 56 -3.34 14.00 3.39
C PHE A 56 -3.61 14.82 2.14
N THR A 57 -4.39 15.90 2.28
CA THR A 57 -4.61 16.90 1.23
C THR A 57 -3.32 17.57 0.74
N ALA A 58 -2.34 17.72 1.62
CA ALA A 58 -1.02 18.28 1.35
C ALA A 58 0.04 17.61 2.25
N ASP A 59 1.32 17.91 2.04
CA ASP A 59 2.41 17.42 2.89
C ASP A 59 2.27 18.01 4.31
N PRO A 60 1.91 17.22 5.35
CA PRO A 60 1.62 17.75 6.67
C PRO A 60 2.85 18.32 7.39
N ALA A 61 4.06 18.06 6.89
CA ALA A 61 5.28 18.68 7.39
C ALA A 61 5.50 20.11 6.84
N LYS A 62 4.80 20.48 5.77
CA LYS A 62 4.96 21.77 5.07
C LYS A 62 3.72 22.63 5.12
N ASP A 63 2.55 22.01 5.15
CA ASP A 63 1.25 22.68 5.13
C ASP A 63 0.51 22.40 6.45
N PRO A 64 0.35 23.40 7.33
CA PRO A 64 -0.37 23.23 8.59
C PRO A 64 -1.88 23.02 8.41
N SER A 65 -2.42 23.30 7.22
CA SER A 65 -3.83 23.05 6.88
C SER A 65 -4.08 21.63 6.34
N ALA A 66 -3.02 20.80 6.22
CA ALA A 66 -3.14 19.45 5.71
C ALA A 66 -4.09 18.59 6.56
N THR A 67 -5.15 18.09 5.94
CA THR A 67 -6.14 17.21 6.57
C THR A 67 -6.02 15.80 6.03
N MET A 68 -6.08 14.80 6.92
CA MET A 68 -6.05 13.39 6.54
C MET A 68 -7.44 12.92 6.08
N TYR A 69 -7.46 12.03 5.09
CA TYR A 69 -8.65 11.28 4.72
C TYR A 69 -8.71 9.94 5.48
N ASP A 70 -9.89 9.54 5.94
CA ASP A 70 -10.07 8.20 6.53
C ASP A 70 -10.28 7.12 5.44
N GLN A 71 -11.00 7.49 4.38
CA GLN A 71 -11.34 6.63 3.25
C GLN A 71 -11.24 7.43 1.95
N LEU A 72 -10.81 6.78 0.88
CA LEU A 72 -10.76 7.32 -0.47
C LEU A 72 -11.10 6.21 -1.48
N THR A 73 -11.67 6.60 -2.60
CA THR A 73 -11.74 5.74 -3.79
C THR A 73 -10.51 5.96 -4.68
N TYR A 74 -10.20 5.01 -5.58
CA TYR A 74 -9.14 5.24 -6.58
C TYR A 74 -9.43 6.47 -7.46
N SER A 75 -10.70 6.70 -7.79
CA SER A 75 -11.14 7.86 -8.57
C SER A 75 -10.86 9.16 -7.83
N GLU A 76 -11.21 9.25 -6.54
CA GLU A 76 -10.94 10.44 -5.72
C GLU A 76 -9.45 10.75 -5.60
N VAL A 77 -8.60 9.73 -5.48
CA VAL A 77 -7.14 9.93 -5.44
C VAL A 77 -6.63 10.57 -6.73
N LEU A 78 -7.14 10.13 -7.89
CA LEU A 78 -6.75 10.67 -9.18
C LEU A 78 -7.31 12.08 -9.41
N GLU A 79 -8.60 12.30 -9.12
CA GLU A 79 -9.26 13.59 -9.28
C GLU A 79 -8.66 14.69 -8.39
N LYS A 80 -8.23 14.32 -7.17
CA LYS A 80 -7.62 15.24 -6.21
C LYS A 80 -6.08 15.28 -6.30
N GLU A 81 -5.49 14.54 -7.24
CA GLU A 81 -4.04 14.41 -7.42
C GLU A 81 -3.28 14.05 -6.12
N LEU A 82 -3.86 13.20 -5.28
CA LEU A 82 -3.30 12.86 -3.97
C LEU A 82 -2.07 11.97 -4.11
N LYS A 83 -1.02 12.30 -3.35
CA LYS A 83 0.25 11.56 -3.38
C LYS A 83 0.18 10.29 -2.53
N VAL A 84 -0.20 9.17 -3.15
CA VAL A 84 -0.24 7.85 -2.50
C VAL A 84 0.98 7.01 -2.88
N MET A 85 1.15 6.78 -4.18
CA MET A 85 2.23 6.02 -4.83
C MET A 85 2.44 6.57 -6.24
N ASP A 86 3.43 6.07 -6.99
CA ASP A 86 3.54 6.40 -8.41
C ASP A 86 2.31 5.91 -9.19
N LEU A 87 1.97 6.62 -10.27
CA LEU A 87 0.76 6.35 -11.05
C LEU A 87 0.72 4.93 -11.64
N ALA A 88 1.87 4.36 -11.99
CA ALA A 88 1.94 3.01 -12.55
C ALA A 88 1.53 1.95 -11.50
N ALA A 89 2.08 2.04 -10.28
CA ALA A 89 1.68 1.21 -9.16
C ALA A 89 0.19 1.38 -8.83
N PHE A 90 -0.28 2.63 -8.77
CA PHE A 90 -1.66 2.95 -8.40
C PHE A 90 -2.68 2.40 -9.39
N THR A 91 -2.40 2.54 -10.68
CA THR A 91 -3.25 2.03 -11.76
C THR A 91 -3.29 0.51 -11.74
N LEU A 92 -2.16 -0.15 -11.52
CA LEU A 92 -2.09 -1.61 -11.40
C LEU A 92 -2.96 -2.13 -10.23
N ALA A 93 -2.89 -1.49 -9.06
CA ALA A 93 -3.74 -1.86 -7.93
C ALA A 93 -5.23 -1.62 -8.20
N ARG A 94 -5.58 -0.48 -8.82
CA ARG A 94 -6.96 -0.13 -9.18
C ARG A 94 -7.57 -1.16 -10.13
N ASP A 95 -6.87 -1.47 -11.21
CA ASP A 95 -7.39 -2.31 -12.29
C ASP A 95 -7.63 -3.76 -11.81
N HIS A 96 -6.90 -4.19 -10.77
CA HIS A 96 -7.08 -5.48 -10.10
C HIS A 96 -7.91 -5.39 -8.81
N LYS A 97 -8.49 -4.23 -8.49
CA LYS A 97 -9.30 -3.98 -7.29
C LYS A 97 -8.59 -4.35 -5.97
N LEU A 98 -7.26 -4.21 -5.92
CA LEU A 98 -6.44 -4.59 -4.77
C LEU A 98 -6.40 -3.47 -3.74
N PRO A 99 -7.14 -3.56 -2.61
CA PRO A 99 -7.24 -2.47 -1.65
C PRO A 99 -5.88 -2.04 -1.11
N ILE A 100 -5.73 -0.75 -0.84
CA ILE A 100 -4.50 -0.19 -0.27
C ILE A 100 -4.83 0.47 1.06
N ARG A 101 -4.04 0.21 2.10
CA ARG A 101 -4.12 0.95 3.35
C ARG A 101 -2.80 1.63 3.65
N VAL A 102 -2.85 2.96 3.74
CA VAL A 102 -1.69 3.80 4.08
C VAL A 102 -1.71 4.09 5.57
N PHE A 103 -0.63 3.78 6.29
CA PHE A 103 -0.54 4.00 7.74
C PHE A 103 0.87 4.35 8.20
N ASN A 104 1.02 4.86 9.42
CA ASN A 104 2.31 5.23 10.00
C ASN A 104 2.97 4.08 10.76
N MET A 105 4.12 3.58 10.29
CA MET A 105 4.86 2.54 11.01
C MET A 105 5.55 3.03 12.28
N ASN A 106 5.77 4.34 12.41
CA ASN A 106 6.43 4.91 13.59
C ASN A 106 5.50 4.94 14.82
N LYS A 107 4.19 4.69 14.63
CA LYS A 107 3.23 4.55 15.72
C LYS A 107 3.23 3.12 16.23
N PRO A 108 3.75 2.84 17.45
CA PRO A 108 3.77 1.49 17.97
C PRO A 108 2.36 0.86 17.98
N GLY A 109 2.28 -0.38 17.50
CA GLY A 109 1.02 -1.12 17.38
C GLY A 109 0.14 -0.74 16.20
N ALA A 110 0.50 0.23 15.35
CA ALA A 110 -0.32 0.63 14.20
C ALA A 110 -0.60 -0.53 13.24
N LEU A 111 0.41 -1.34 12.92
CA LEU A 111 0.22 -2.54 12.09
C LEU A 111 -0.80 -3.51 12.71
N ARG A 112 -0.76 -3.71 14.02
CA ARG A 112 -1.73 -4.56 14.73
C ARG A 112 -3.14 -4.00 14.59
N ARG A 113 -3.31 -2.70 14.84
CA ARG A 113 -4.61 -2.01 14.73
C ARG A 113 -5.20 -2.14 13.33
N VAL A 114 -4.36 -1.96 12.31
CA VAL A 114 -4.73 -2.17 10.90
C VAL A 114 -5.23 -3.60 10.65
N VAL A 115 -4.47 -4.61 11.07
CA VAL A 115 -4.83 -6.03 10.86
C VAL A 115 -6.08 -6.43 11.63
N MET A 116 -6.32 -5.83 12.80
CA MET A 116 -7.53 -6.06 13.61
C MET A 116 -8.77 -5.29 13.11
N GLY A 117 -8.64 -4.47 12.06
CA GLY A 117 -9.74 -3.66 11.53
C GLY A 117 -10.09 -2.42 12.36
N GLU A 118 -9.20 -1.99 13.25
CA GLU A 118 -9.35 -0.75 13.99
C GLU A 118 -9.11 0.48 13.09
N LYS A 119 -9.57 1.66 13.53
CA LYS A 119 -9.39 2.92 12.78
C LYS A 119 -7.92 3.36 12.79
N GLU A 120 -7.17 2.99 11.76
CA GLU A 120 -5.78 3.41 11.57
C GLU A 120 -5.47 3.72 10.09
N GLY A 121 -5.05 4.96 9.84
CA GLY A 121 -4.67 5.46 8.53
C GLY A 121 -5.81 5.55 7.52
N THR A 122 -5.45 5.59 6.23
CA THR A 122 -6.40 5.79 5.12
C THR A 122 -6.60 4.50 4.35
N LEU A 123 -7.86 4.11 4.16
CA LEU A 123 -8.23 3.01 3.26
C LEU A 123 -8.53 3.54 1.86
N ILE A 124 -7.99 2.88 0.84
CA ILE A 124 -8.25 3.16 -0.57
C ILE A 124 -8.87 1.92 -1.21
N THR A 125 -10.07 2.08 -1.77
CA THR A 125 -10.85 1.01 -2.43
C THR A 125 -11.43 1.51 -3.75
N GLU A 126 -12.15 0.66 -4.48
CA GLU A 126 -12.94 1.07 -5.66
C GLU A 126 -13.97 2.16 -5.36
#